data_AF-A0A1G2DCH3-F1
#
_entry.id   AF-A0A1G2DCH3-F1
#
_cell.length_a   1.000
_cell.length_b   1.000
_cell.length_c   1.000
_cell.angle_alpha   90.00
_cell.angle_beta   90.00
_cell.angle_gamma   90.00
#
_symmetry.space_group_name_H-M   'P 1'
#
loop_
_entity.id
_entity.type
_entity.pdbx_description
1 polymer ?
#
loop_
_entity_poly.entity_id
_entity_poly.type
_entity_poly.pdbx_seq_one_letter_code
_entity_poly.pdbx_strand_id
1 'polypeptide(L)'
;MFATILSLHILVAILMGTVALRALYAIAQKRTEALPRFAKQLSLFLVGEAFSGSLLGLTAPEFSVAEFCINVGLYVGAFLLVEFLIFAALKKEPLLVFPHFYARTSAAVSLAAFVFVILVRTSVV
;
A
#
# COMPACT_ATOMS: atom_id res chain seq x y z
N MET A 1 -7.28 -0.73 -22.51
CA MET A 1 -7.25 -1.52 -21.26
C MET A 1 -6.07 -1.11 -20.39
N PHE A 2 -4.82 -1.27 -20.85
CA PHE A 2 -3.61 -0.86 -20.10
C PHE A 2 -3.68 0.58 -19.58
N ALA A 3 -3.92 1.57 -20.46
CA ALA A 3 -4.01 2.98 -20.06
C ALA A 3 -5.06 3.24 -18.98
N THR A 4 -6.21 2.55 -19.01
CA THR A 4 -7.27 2.67 -18.01
C THR A 4 -6.82 2.14 -16.65
N ILE A 5 -6.15 0.99 -16.63
CA ILE A 5 -5.58 0.40 -15.41
C ILE A 5 -4.48 1.30 -14.85
N LEU A 6 -3.63 1.86 -15.73
CA LEU A 6 -2.57 2.77 -15.35
C LEU A 6 -3.10 4.06 -14.74
N SER A 7 -4.13 4.66 -15.33
CA SER A 7 -4.80 5.85 -14.76
C SER A 7 -5.43 5.54 -13.40
N LEU A 8 -6.06 4.37 -13.25
CA LEU A 8 -6.62 3.95 -11.97
C LEU A 8 -5.52 3.74 -10.92
N HIS A 9 -4.43 3.09 -11.28
CA HIS A 9 -3.28 2.87 -10.40
C HIS A 9 -2.69 4.21 -9.94
N ILE A 10 -2.40 5.14 -10.86
CA ILE A 10 -1.90 6.47 -10.52
C ILE A 10 -2.86 7.21 -9.57
N LEU A 11 -4.18 7.11 -9.81
CA LEU A 11 -5.17 7.72 -8.94
C LEU A 11 -5.13 7.16 -7.52
N VAL A 12 -5.07 5.83 -7.36
CA VAL A 12 -5.01 5.20 -6.02
C VAL A 12 -3.68 5.57 -5.34
N ALA A 13 -2.56 5.61 -6.06
CA ALA A 13 -1.26 6.03 -5.55
C ALA A 13 -1.29 7.48 -5.02
N ILE A 14 -1.91 8.40 -5.76
CA ILE A 14 -2.09 9.80 -5.33
C ILE A 14 -2.95 9.87 -4.06
N LEU A 15 -4.07 9.14 -4.02
CA LEU A 15 -4.94 9.11 -2.85
C LEU A 15 -4.22 8.55 -1.62
N MET A 16 -3.47 7.46 -1.80
CA MET A 16 -2.69 6.87 -0.72
C MET A 16 -1.59 7.80 -0.24
N GLY A 17 -0.82 8.40 -1.15
CA GLY A 17 0.21 9.39 -0.83
C GLY A 17 -0.35 10.59 -0.07
N THR A 18 -1.54 11.07 -0.47
CA THR A 18 -2.24 12.15 0.24
C THR A 18 -2.60 11.74 1.66
N VAL A 19 -3.12 10.53 1.88
CA VAL A 19 -3.44 10.05 3.24
C VAL A 19 -2.16 9.86 4.07
N ALA A 20 -1.09 9.33 3.48
CA ALA A 20 0.19 9.16 4.14
C ALA A 20 0.75 10.51 4.63
N LEU A 21 0.76 11.53 3.76
CA LEU A 21 1.18 12.88 4.13
C LEU A 21 0.31 13.49 5.23
N ARG A 22 -1.01 13.30 5.17
CA ARG A 22 -1.93 13.74 6.23
C ARG A 22 -1.67 13.04 7.57
N ALA A 23 -1.34 11.75 7.55
CA ALA A 23 -0.98 11.02 8.75
C ALA A 23 0.33 11.54 9.36
N LEU A 24 1.36 11.74 8.54
CA LEU A 24 2.64 12.31 8.96
C LEU A 24 2.47 13.73 9.53
N TYR A 25 1.66 14.57 8.88
CA TYR A 25 1.32 15.90 9.38
C TYR A 25 0.58 15.83 10.72
N ALA A 26 -0.39 14.92 10.88
CA ALA A 26 -1.09 14.72 12.15
C ALA A 26 -0.15 14.26 13.27
N ILE A 27 0.81 13.37 12.97
CA ILE A 27 1.87 12.95 13.90
C ILE A 27 2.71 14.17 14.31
N ALA A 28 3.16 14.98 13.35
CA ALA A 28 3.96 16.18 13.62
C ALA A 28 3.21 17.22 14.49
N GLN A 29 1.90 17.35 14.29
CA GLN A 29 1.01 18.21 15.08
C GLN A 29 0.52 17.56 16.38
N LYS A 30 0.97 16.34 16.72
CA LYS A 30 0.51 15.54 17.88
C LYS A 30 -1.02 15.34 17.93
N ARG A 31 -1.69 15.34 16.77
CA ARG A 31 -3.14 15.11 16.62
C ARG A 31 -3.41 13.63 16.39
N THR A 32 -3.35 12.83 17.45
CA THR A 32 -3.39 11.35 17.39
C THR A 32 -4.78 10.79 17.08
N GLU A 33 -5.85 11.52 17.35
CA GLU A 33 -7.24 11.08 17.22
C GLU A 33 -7.62 10.61 15.80
N ALA A 34 -7.02 11.22 14.77
CA ALA A 34 -7.30 10.87 13.37
C ALA A 34 -6.46 9.70 12.85
N LEU A 35 -5.40 9.30 13.57
CA LEU A 35 -4.44 8.30 13.10
C LEU A 35 -5.04 6.91 12.86
N PRO A 36 -5.96 6.37 13.68
CA PRO A 36 -6.60 5.09 13.40
C PRO A 36 -7.38 5.11 12.08
N ARG A 37 -8.02 6.25 11.75
CA ARG A 37 -8.72 6.44 10.48
C ARG A 37 -7.75 6.43 9.31
N PHE A 38 -6.63 7.15 9.44
CA PHE A 38 -5.60 7.16 8.40
C PHE A 38 -4.99 5.79 8.18
N ALA A 39 -4.65 5.06 9.25
CA ALA A 39 -4.16 3.68 9.15
C ALA A 39 -5.15 2.79 8.39
N LYS A 40 -6.45 2.83 8.72
CA LYS A 40 -7.47 2.07 7.98
C LYS A 40 -7.55 2.47 6.49
N GLN A 41 -7.54 3.77 6.18
CA GLN A 41 -7.58 4.26 4.80
C GLN A 41 -6.35 3.82 4.01
N LEU A 42 -5.18 3.93 4.63
CA LEU A 42 -3.91 3.45 4.11
C LEU A 42 -3.98 1.95 3.78
N SER A 43 -4.43 1.11 4.72
CA SER A 43 -4.54 -0.34 4.47
C SER A 43 -5.51 -0.66 3.31
N LEU A 44 -6.62 0.08 3.17
CA LEU A 44 -7.55 -0.11 2.05
C LEU A 44 -6.95 0.31 0.70
N PHE A 45 -6.24 1.44 0.65
CA PHE A 45 -5.59 1.87 -0.58
C PHE A 45 -4.43 0.96 -0.98
N LEU A 46 -3.70 0.39 -0.01
CA LEU A 46 -2.68 -0.62 -0.30
C LEU A 46 -3.26 -1.84 -1.04
N VAL A 47 -4.48 -2.27 -0.71
CA VAL A 47 -5.16 -3.36 -1.44
C VAL A 47 -5.46 -2.94 -2.88
N GLY A 48 -5.98 -1.73 -3.08
CA GLY A 48 -6.25 -1.18 -4.42
C GLY A 48 -4.98 -1.06 -5.26
N GLU A 49 -3.88 -0.65 -4.65
CA GLU A 49 -2.56 -0.54 -5.26
C GLU A 49 -1.97 -1.89 -5.61
N ALA A 50 -2.04 -2.86 -4.71
CA ALA A 50 -1.58 -4.21 -5.00
C ALA A 50 -2.40 -4.86 -6.13
N PHE A 51 -3.72 -4.66 -6.17
CA PHE A 51 -4.56 -5.19 -7.23
C PHE A 51 -4.28 -4.53 -8.58
N SER A 52 -4.32 -3.20 -8.64
CA SER A 52 -4.08 -2.43 -9.88
C SER A 52 -2.64 -2.59 -10.37
N GLY A 53 -1.65 -2.55 -9.49
CA GLY A 53 -0.24 -2.79 -9.81
C GLY A 53 0.02 -4.22 -10.28
N SER A 54 -0.66 -5.21 -9.70
CA SER A 54 -0.56 -6.60 -10.17
C SER A 54 -1.14 -6.79 -11.57
N LEU A 55 -2.29 -6.17 -11.86
CA LEU A 55 -2.86 -6.16 -13.21
C LEU A 55 -1.91 -5.49 -14.22
N LEU A 56 -1.30 -4.35 -13.86
CA LEU A 56 -0.27 -3.72 -14.70
C LEU A 56 0.91 -4.64 -14.94
N GLY A 57 1.44 -5.27 -13.89
CA GLY A 57 2.54 -6.23 -13.99
C GLY A 57 2.26 -7.42 -14.91
N LEU A 58 1.00 -7.86 -15.02
CA LEU A 58 0.60 -8.91 -15.97
C LEU A 58 0.49 -8.41 -17.41
N THR A 59 0.10 -7.15 -17.60
CA THR A 59 -0.16 -6.56 -18.93
C THR A 59 1.02 -5.82 -19.56
N ALA A 60 2.13 -5.66 -18.84
CA ALA A 60 3.31 -4.91 -19.27
C ALA A 60 4.53 -5.84 -19.49
N PRO A 61 4.61 -6.55 -20.63
CA PRO A 61 5.70 -7.49 -20.92
C PRO A 61 7.08 -6.83 -20.96
N GLU A 62 7.15 -5.52 -21.20
CA GLU A 62 8.37 -4.73 -21.26
C GLU A 62 9.13 -4.63 -19.93
N PHE A 63 8.44 -4.75 -18.79
CA PHE A 63 9.10 -4.79 -17.48
C PHE A 63 9.52 -6.21 -17.15
N SER A 64 10.79 -6.38 -16.78
CA SER A 64 11.27 -7.63 -16.21
C SER A 64 10.60 -7.90 -14.86
N VAL A 65 10.52 -9.18 -14.46
CA VAL A 65 10.01 -9.57 -13.14
C VAL A 65 10.83 -8.91 -12.02
N ALA A 66 12.14 -8.74 -12.22
CA ALA A 66 13.01 -8.06 -11.27
C ALA A 66 12.63 -6.58 -11.08
N GLU A 67 12.42 -5.84 -12.18
CA GLU A 67 12.00 -4.43 -12.10
C GLU A 67 10.64 -4.27 -11.44
N PHE A 68 9.70 -5.17 -11.74
CA PHE A 68 8.40 -5.22 -11.06
C PHE A 68 8.57 -5.40 -9.55
N CYS A 69 9.36 -6.39 -9.11
CA CYS A 69 9.60 -6.65 -7.69
C CYS A 69 10.29 -5.48 -6.98
N ILE A 70 11.25 -4.80 -7.63
CA ILE A 70 11.94 -3.64 -7.06
C ILE A 70 10.96 -2.48 -6.88
N ASN A 71 10.17 -2.15 -7.90
CA ASN A 71 9.22 -1.04 -7.86
C ASN A 71 8.15 -1.26 -6.78
N VAL A 72 7.61 -2.48 -6.71
CA VAL A 72 6.67 -2.88 -5.65
C VAL A 72 7.32 -2.79 -4.27
N GLY A 73 8.53 -3.33 -4.12
CA GLY A 73 9.22 -3.39 -2.83
C GLY A 73 9.50 -2.00 -2.25
N LEU A 74 9.95 -1.06 -3.07
CA LEU A 74 10.21 0.33 -2.66
C LEU A 74 8.93 1.01 -2.14
N TYR A 75 7.85 0.88 -2.90
CA TYR A 75 6.57 1.49 -2.56
C TYR A 75 5.94 0.86 -1.29
N VAL A 76 5.92 -0.48 -1.20
CA VAL A 76 5.41 -1.19 -0.02
C VAL A 76 6.25 -0.84 1.22
N GLY A 77 7.58 -0.77 1.08
CA GLY A 77 8.47 -0.36 2.17
C GLY A 77 8.17 1.05 2.68
N ALA A 78 7.98 2.01 1.77
CA ALA A 78 7.62 3.38 2.15
C ALA A 78 6.27 3.44 2.90
N PHE A 79 5.29 2.65 2.47
CA PHE A 79 4.00 2.58 3.12
C PHE A 79 4.06 1.93 4.52
N LEU A 80 4.76 0.80 4.63
CA LEU A 80 4.94 0.11 5.91
C LEU A 80 5.65 1.00 6.94
N LEU A 81 6.58 1.85 6.48
CA LEU A 81 7.19 2.86 7.33
C LEU A 81 6.15 3.84 7.89
N VAL A 82 5.21 4.32 7.07
CA VAL A 82 4.15 5.23 7.52
C VAL A 82 3.19 4.53 8.49
N GLU A 83 2.74 3.30 8.19
CA GLU A 83 1.92 2.52 9.14
C GLU A 83 2.64 2.27 10.47
N PHE A 84 3.95 1.98 10.43
CA PHE A 84 4.77 1.82 11.63
C PHE A 84 4.85 3.11 12.44
N LEU A 85 5.03 4.27 11.80
CA LEU A 85 5.03 5.57 12.47
C LEU A 85 3.67 5.87 13.13
N ILE A 86 2.56 5.52 12.47
CA ILE A 86 1.23 5.63 13.06
C ILE A 86 1.10 4.73 14.29
N PHE A 87 1.52 3.46 14.18
CA PHE A 87 1.51 2.53 15.30
C PHE A 87 2.34 3.03 16.49
N ALA A 88 3.56 3.51 16.23
CA ALA A 88 4.44 4.06 17.25
C ALA A 88 3.88 5.32 17.92
N ALA A 89 3.19 6.18 17.17
CA ALA A 89 2.51 7.35 17.70
C ALA A 89 1.32 6.95 18.59
N LEU A 90 0.51 5.99 18.16
CA LEU A 90 -0.66 5.50 18.90
C LEU A 90 -0.29 4.73 20.17
N LYS A 91 0.86 4.04 20.21
CA LYS A 91 1.33 3.33 21.42
C LYS A 91 1.47 4.25 22.65
N LYS A 92 1.62 5.56 22.44
CA LYS A 92 1.73 6.56 23.51
C LYS A 92 0.37 6.97 24.06
N GLU A 93 -0.74 6.58 23.42
CA GLU A 93 -2.10 7.01 23.71
C GLU A 93 -2.98 5.79 24.08
N PRO A 94 -3.25 5.54 25.37
CA PRO A 94 -3.90 4.30 25.82
C PRO A 94 -5.36 4.14 25.37
N LEU A 95 -6.01 5.23 24.93
CA LEU A 95 -7.42 5.23 24.50
C LEU A 95 -7.59 4.95 23.00
N LEU A 96 -6.52 5.03 22.21
CA LEU A 96 -6.59 4.90 20.76
C LEU A 96 -5.96 3.58 20.31
N VAL A 97 -6.69 2.81 19.50
CA VAL A 97 -6.29 1.47 19.07
C VAL A 97 -5.90 1.48 17.60
N PHE A 98 -4.74 0.89 17.29
CA PHE A 98 -4.32 0.67 15.92
C PHE A 98 -5.20 -0.39 15.25
N PRO A 99 -5.68 -0.16 14.01
CA PRO A 99 -6.60 -1.08 13.33
C PRO A 99 -5.89 -2.33 12.77
N HIS A 100 -5.38 -3.21 13.66
CA HIS A 100 -4.56 -4.37 13.31
C HIS A 100 -5.19 -5.31 12.29
N PHE A 101 -6.50 -5.51 12.32
CA PHE A 101 -7.20 -6.37 11.36
C PHE A 101 -7.04 -5.86 9.92
N TYR A 102 -7.14 -4.54 9.71
CA TYR A 102 -7.01 -3.94 8.38
C TYR A 102 -5.57 -4.06 7.87
N ALA A 103 -4.57 -3.76 8.70
CA ALA A 103 -3.16 -3.87 8.34
C ALA A 103 -2.75 -5.31 8.02
N ARG A 104 -3.25 -6.30 8.77
CA ARG A 104 -2.98 -7.72 8.48
C ARG A 104 -3.65 -8.16 7.18
N THR A 105 -4.90 -7.77 6.97
CA THR A 105 -5.66 -8.16 5.79
C THR A 105 -5.06 -7.54 4.53
N SER A 106 -4.69 -6.25 4.57
CA SER A 106 -4.06 -5.59 3.44
C SER A 106 -2.71 -6.23 3.11
N ALA A 107 -1.85 -6.48 4.10
CA ALA A 107 -0.58 -7.15 3.89
C ALA A 107 -0.75 -8.54 3.26
N ALA A 108 -1.69 -9.35 3.75
CA ALA A 108 -1.96 -10.68 3.22
C ALA A 108 -2.46 -10.65 1.77
N VAL A 109 -3.43 -9.77 1.47
CA VAL A 109 -3.99 -9.62 0.11
C VAL A 109 -2.92 -9.10 -0.84
N SER A 110 -2.13 -8.11 -0.43
CA SER A 110 -1.06 -7.56 -1.26
C SER A 110 0.01 -8.61 -1.56
N LEU A 111 0.44 -9.38 -0.55
CA LEU A 111 1.38 -10.48 -0.75
C LEU A 111 0.85 -11.54 -1.73
N ALA A 112 -0.41 -11.95 -1.57
CA ALA A 112 -1.04 -12.91 -2.48
C ALA A 112 -1.10 -12.40 -3.93
N ALA A 113 -1.43 -11.12 -4.12
CA ALA A 113 -1.45 -10.49 -5.44
C ALA A 113 -0.05 -10.47 -6.09
N PHE A 114 1.00 -10.10 -5.35
CA PHE A 114 2.36 -10.10 -5.87
C PHE A 114 2.89 -11.50 -6.20
N VAL A 115 2.64 -12.48 -5.33
CA VAL A 115 3.01 -13.88 -5.58
C VAL A 115 2.33 -14.40 -6.85
N PHE A 116 1.05 -14.08 -7.04
CA PHE A 116 0.32 -14.45 -8.24
C PHE A 116 0.98 -13.89 -9.52
N VAL A 117 1.37 -12.61 -9.54
CA VAL A 117 2.05 -12.02 -10.70
C VAL A 117 3.35 -12.73 -11.00
N ILE A 118 4.18 -12.99 -9.99
CA ILE A 118 5.46 -13.67 -10.15
C ILE A 118 5.24 -15.06 -10.75
N LEU A 119 4.30 -15.86 -10.19
CA LEU A 119 4.00 -17.20 -10.68
C LEU A 119 3.55 -17.18 -12.14
N VAL A 120 2.61 -16.29 -12.51
CA VAL A 120 2.13 -16.20 -13.89
C VAL A 120 3.23 -15.75 -14.84
N ARG A 121 3.97 -14.68 -14.50
CA ARG A 121 5.03 -14.13 -15.35
C ARG A 121 6.24 -15.05 -15.51
N THR A 122 6.47 -15.97 -14.58
CA THR A 122 7.57 -16.95 -14.66
C THR A 122 7.15 -18.30 -15.27
N SER A 123 5.86 -18.64 -15.24
CA SER A 123 5.33 -19.88 -15.86
C SER A 123 5.00 -19.73 -17.34
N VAL A 124 4.88 -18.49 -17.83
CA VAL A 124 4.59 -18.16 -19.24
C VAL A 124 5.87 -17.93 -20.05
N VAL A 125 7.05 -18.17 -19.44
CA VAL A 125 8.38 -18.13 -20.09
C VAL A 125 8.80 -19.52 -20.49
#